data_AF-A0A1Z1WSA8-F1
#
_entry.id   AF-A0A1Z1WSA8-F1
#
_cell.length_a   1.000
_cell.length_b   1.000
_cell.length_c   1.000
_cell.angle_alpha   90.00
_cell.angle_beta   90.00
_cell.angle_gamma   90.00
#
_symmetry.space_group_name_H-M   'P 1'
#
loop_
_entity.id
_entity.type
_entity.pdbx_description
1 polymer ?
#
loop_
_entity_poly.entity_id
_entity_poly.type
_entity_poly.pdbx_seq_one_letter_code
_entity_poly.pdbx_strand_id
1 'polypeptide(L)'
;MASHAVGARFHALIGAPMLSFYDWYADLPIASPQVFGDQTDVPESGDWWDAAYLMLWGSNVPVTRTPDAHWMAEARYRGQKVVVVSPDYADATKFADEWLHPHPGTDGALAMAMGHVILRECFVDRQVPYFTDYVKRFTDLPFLVSLDERTGDTHTPGAFVTAKDLDLAGDAEAEARRWMPVLLDKAGGRPTVPNGTLGDRWSKASEGRWNLDLGEVDPLLSLCGRPGATRATVTLPRFDEDGATIRCAVPALRVGGRLVTTVFDLMLAQYGVRREGLDGPGPTAYDDASAPCTPAWQEAVTSVPAGAVVRAAREFARPRSRPGAAA
;
A
#
# COMPACT_ATOMS: atom_id res chain seq x y z
N MET A 1 27.27 -19.07 11.26
CA MET A 1 27.74 -17.71 11.62
C MET A 1 29.26 -17.58 11.70
N ALA A 2 29.98 -18.46 12.42
CA ALA A 2 31.45 -18.35 12.56
C ALA A 2 32.22 -18.36 11.23
N SER A 3 31.85 -19.20 10.26
CA SER A 3 32.55 -19.31 8.97
C SER A 3 32.55 -18.00 8.16
N HIS A 4 31.41 -17.29 8.13
CA HIS A 4 31.32 -15.97 7.50
C HIS A 4 32.17 -14.93 8.25
N ALA A 5 32.09 -14.93 9.59
CA ALA A 5 32.76 -13.94 10.43
C ALA A 5 34.30 -13.97 10.32
N VAL A 6 34.91 -15.14 10.07
CA VAL A 6 36.37 -15.25 9.90
C VAL A 6 36.86 -14.39 8.73
N GLY A 7 36.26 -14.57 7.55
CA GLY A 7 36.62 -13.80 6.35
C GLY A 7 36.29 -12.32 6.49
N ALA A 8 35.09 -12.02 6.98
CA ALA A 8 34.61 -10.66 7.20
C ALA A 8 35.51 -9.88 8.17
N ARG A 9 35.89 -10.48 9.30
CA ARG A 9 36.77 -9.86 10.30
C ARG A 9 38.17 -9.62 9.76
N PHE A 10 38.75 -10.57 9.03
CA PHE A 10 40.06 -10.39 8.41
C PHE A 10 40.06 -9.20 7.43
N HIS A 11 39.06 -9.13 6.54
CA HIS A 11 38.93 -8.02 5.58
C HIS A 11 38.80 -6.67 6.31
N ALA A 12 37.94 -6.60 7.32
CA ALA A 12 37.74 -5.38 8.10
C ALA A 12 39.03 -4.90 8.79
N LEU A 13 39.86 -5.82 9.30
CA LEU A 13 41.12 -5.48 9.99
C LEU A 13 42.19 -4.92 9.05
N ILE A 14 42.22 -5.37 7.80
CA ILE A 14 43.19 -4.89 6.80
C ILE A 14 42.66 -3.72 5.96
N GLY A 15 41.43 -3.25 6.23
CA GLY A 15 40.77 -2.18 5.46
C GLY A 15 40.30 -2.62 4.08
N ALA A 16 40.11 -3.92 3.84
CA ALA A 16 39.60 -4.44 2.59
C ALA A 16 38.06 -4.33 2.51
N PRO A 17 37.49 -4.06 1.33
CA PRO A 17 36.04 -3.97 1.16
C PRO A 17 35.35 -5.32 1.38
N MET A 18 34.13 -5.28 1.93
CA MET A 18 33.21 -6.42 1.93
C MET A 18 32.11 -6.19 0.90
N LEU A 19 31.81 -7.21 0.10
CA LEU A 19 30.74 -7.16 -0.88
C LEU A 19 29.39 -7.47 -0.23
N SER A 20 28.34 -6.77 -0.65
CA SER A 20 26.96 -7.13 -0.29
C SER A 20 26.52 -8.39 -1.05
N PHE A 21 25.40 -8.98 -0.61
CA PHE A 21 24.87 -10.21 -1.20
C PHE A 21 23.35 -10.16 -1.41
N TYR A 22 22.60 -9.56 -0.48
CA TYR A 22 21.14 -9.62 -0.47
C TYR A 22 20.50 -8.81 -1.62
N ASP A 23 21.05 -7.63 -1.88
CA ASP A 23 20.76 -6.81 -3.07
C ASP A 23 21.23 -7.50 -4.37
N TRP A 24 22.44 -8.06 -4.37
CA TRP A 24 23.02 -8.71 -5.54
C TRP A 24 22.27 -9.95 -6.00
N TYR A 25 21.78 -10.77 -5.07
CA TYR A 25 20.97 -11.96 -5.39
C TYR A 25 19.52 -11.62 -5.77
N ALA A 26 19.12 -10.35 -5.68
CA ALA A 26 17.74 -9.90 -5.83
C ALA A 26 16.78 -10.53 -4.81
N ASP A 27 17.30 -10.98 -3.67
CA ASP A 27 16.49 -11.43 -2.53
C ASP A 27 15.98 -10.25 -1.71
N LEU A 28 16.70 -9.11 -1.73
CA LEU A 28 16.24 -7.84 -1.13
C LEU A 28 14.97 -7.35 -1.86
N PRO A 29 13.79 -7.37 -1.21
CA PRO A 29 12.60 -6.80 -1.81
C PRO A 29 12.68 -5.29 -1.64
N ILE A 30 13.07 -4.56 -2.69
CA ILE A 30 13.26 -3.10 -2.67
C ILE A 30 12.02 -2.34 -2.13
N ALA A 31 10.83 -2.92 -2.28
CA ALA A 31 9.59 -2.38 -1.71
C ALA A 31 9.57 -2.36 -0.17
N SER A 32 10.24 -3.29 0.54
CA SER A 32 10.24 -3.31 2.01
C SER A 32 10.92 -2.06 2.61
N PRO A 33 12.15 -1.69 2.19
CA PRO A 33 12.74 -0.42 2.62
C PRO A 33 11.92 0.82 2.22
N GLN A 34 11.23 0.78 1.07
CA GLN A 34 10.39 1.89 0.61
C GLN A 34 9.13 2.08 1.47
N VAL A 35 8.48 0.99 1.87
CA VAL A 35 7.19 1.03 2.60
C VAL A 35 7.41 1.09 4.12
N PHE A 36 8.35 0.32 4.65
CA PHE A 36 8.52 0.13 6.10
C PHE A 36 9.83 0.70 6.65
N GLY A 37 10.77 1.09 5.79
CA GLY A 37 12.11 1.50 6.24
C GLY A 37 12.92 0.35 6.85
N ASP A 38 12.53 -0.89 6.57
CA ASP A 38 13.17 -2.11 7.06
C ASP A 38 13.72 -2.95 5.91
N GLN A 39 14.84 -3.67 6.14
CA GLN A 39 15.46 -4.51 5.13
C GLN A 39 14.52 -5.63 4.68
N THR A 40 14.09 -6.47 5.61
CA THR A 40 13.12 -7.57 5.44
C THR A 40 12.85 -8.15 6.82
N ASP A 41 11.61 -8.05 7.28
CA ASP A 41 11.09 -8.80 8.42
C ASP A 41 9.78 -9.46 7.99
N VAL A 42 9.61 -10.73 8.34
CA VAL A 42 8.50 -11.57 7.87
C VAL A 42 8.02 -12.51 8.99
N PRO A 43 6.73 -12.88 9.01
CA PRO A 43 6.25 -13.86 9.98
C PRO A 43 6.94 -15.22 9.80
N GLU A 44 7.09 -15.94 10.91
CA GLU A 44 7.58 -17.32 10.87
C GLU A 44 6.59 -18.27 10.19
N SER A 45 7.05 -19.43 9.75
CA SER A 45 6.21 -20.42 9.06
C SER A 45 5.09 -20.99 9.95
N GLY A 46 5.30 -21.02 11.26
CA GLY A 46 4.26 -21.40 12.23
C GLY A 46 3.03 -20.48 12.19
N ASP A 47 3.21 -19.21 11.85
CA ASP A 47 2.11 -18.23 11.76
C ASP A 47 1.19 -18.50 10.55
N TRP A 48 1.66 -19.24 9.54
CA TRP A 48 0.82 -19.66 8.40
C TRP A 48 -0.37 -20.52 8.86
N TRP A 49 -0.24 -21.19 10.01
CA TRP A 49 -1.31 -21.96 10.63
C TRP A 49 -2.51 -21.12 11.05
N ASP A 50 -2.29 -19.87 11.43
CA ASP A 50 -3.32 -18.98 11.98
C ASP A 50 -4.10 -18.22 10.89
N ALA A 51 -3.57 -18.19 9.67
CA ALA A 51 -4.24 -17.58 8.52
C ALA A 51 -5.47 -18.39 8.08
N ALA A 52 -6.59 -17.71 7.81
CA ALA A 52 -7.78 -18.35 7.22
C ALA A 52 -7.75 -18.39 5.68
N TYR A 53 -6.90 -17.56 5.07
CA TYR A 53 -6.73 -17.45 3.63
C TYR A 53 -5.25 -17.23 3.36
N LEU A 54 -4.63 -18.09 2.57
CA LEU A 54 -3.21 -18.04 2.24
C LEU A 54 -3.06 -17.94 0.72
N MET A 55 -2.42 -16.86 0.25
CA MET A 55 -2.11 -16.67 -1.17
C MET A 55 -0.61 -16.88 -1.39
N LEU A 56 -0.25 -17.96 -2.07
CA LEU A 56 1.12 -18.23 -2.49
C LEU A 56 1.37 -17.57 -3.85
N TRP A 57 2.00 -16.41 -3.83
CA TRP A 57 2.27 -15.64 -5.03
C TRP A 57 3.74 -15.78 -5.45
N GLY A 58 4.00 -16.45 -6.57
CA GLY A 58 5.38 -16.67 -7.06
C GLY A 58 6.25 -17.50 -6.11
N SER A 59 5.66 -18.25 -5.19
CA SER A 59 6.37 -19.04 -4.17
C SER A 59 6.03 -20.52 -4.29
N ASN A 60 7.03 -21.34 -4.65
CA ASN A 60 6.89 -22.79 -4.76
C ASN A 60 7.24 -23.49 -3.44
N VAL A 61 6.44 -23.24 -2.40
CA VAL A 61 6.68 -23.65 -1.00
C VAL A 61 7.14 -25.11 -0.82
N PRO A 62 6.53 -26.13 -1.47
CA PRO A 62 6.95 -27.53 -1.28
C PRO A 62 8.40 -27.80 -1.70
N VAL A 63 8.92 -27.02 -2.65
CA VAL A 63 10.27 -27.19 -3.22
C VAL A 63 11.28 -26.26 -2.55
N THR A 64 10.93 -24.98 -2.39
CA THR A 64 11.89 -23.97 -1.91
C THR A 64 11.86 -23.79 -0.40
N ARG A 65 10.79 -24.25 0.27
CA ARG A 65 10.60 -24.24 1.73
C ARG A 65 10.11 -25.59 2.25
N THR A 66 10.63 -26.69 1.70
CA THR A 66 10.29 -28.07 2.07
C THR A 66 10.15 -28.32 3.58
N PRO A 67 11.07 -27.87 4.47
CA PRO A 67 10.91 -28.14 5.91
C PRO A 67 9.70 -27.43 6.54
N ASP A 68 9.21 -26.34 5.95
CA ASP A 68 8.09 -25.55 6.47
C ASP A 68 6.76 -25.87 5.78
N ALA A 69 6.78 -26.58 4.64
CA ALA A 69 5.61 -26.80 3.79
C ALA A 69 4.46 -27.51 4.50
N HIS A 70 4.74 -28.26 5.58
CA HIS A 70 3.71 -28.93 6.37
C HIS A 70 2.74 -27.92 7.01
N TRP A 71 3.19 -26.73 7.42
CA TRP A 71 2.32 -25.71 8.03
C TRP A 71 1.19 -25.30 7.08
N MET A 72 1.51 -25.03 5.82
CA MET A 72 0.51 -24.78 4.78
C MET A 72 -0.40 -26.00 4.58
N ALA A 73 0.19 -27.19 4.42
CA ALA A 73 -0.59 -28.39 4.10
C ALA A 73 -1.57 -28.77 5.23
N GLU A 74 -1.15 -28.63 6.48
CA GLU A 74 -1.93 -28.99 7.66
C GLU A 74 -3.00 -27.94 7.99
N ALA A 75 -2.71 -26.64 7.78
CA ALA A 75 -3.67 -25.55 8.02
C ALA A 75 -4.94 -25.68 7.16
N ARG A 76 -4.81 -26.27 5.96
CA ARG A 76 -5.95 -26.59 5.09
C ARG A 76 -6.97 -27.51 5.76
N TYR A 77 -6.54 -28.45 6.60
CA TYR A 77 -7.46 -29.32 7.35
C TYR A 77 -8.34 -28.57 8.36
N ARG A 78 -8.00 -27.31 8.67
CA ARG A 78 -8.79 -26.40 9.51
C ARG A 78 -9.64 -25.41 8.71
N GLY A 79 -9.72 -25.59 7.40
CA GLY A 79 -10.52 -24.76 6.51
C GLY A 79 -9.82 -23.51 6.01
N GLN A 80 -8.49 -23.42 6.12
CA GLN A 80 -7.73 -22.39 5.40
C GLN A 80 -7.89 -22.61 3.89
N LYS A 81 -8.29 -21.56 3.16
CA LYS A 81 -8.26 -21.58 1.68
C LYS A 81 -6.85 -21.23 1.21
N VAL A 82 -6.31 -22.01 0.27
CA VAL A 82 -5.01 -21.76 -0.37
C VAL A 82 -5.23 -21.39 -1.83
N VAL A 83 -4.72 -20.22 -2.24
CA VAL A 83 -4.71 -19.77 -3.63
C VAL A 83 -3.26 -19.68 -4.10
N VAL A 84 -2.96 -20.25 -5.26
CA VAL A 84 -1.63 -20.18 -5.86
C VAL A 84 -1.67 -19.26 -7.07
N VAL A 85 -0.77 -18.29 -7.10
CA VAL A 85 -0.54 -17.39 -8.25
C VAL A 85 0.81 -17.75 -8.86
N SER A 86 0.77 -18.40 -10.02
CA SER A 86 1.96 -18.89 -10.73
C SER A 86 1.64 -19.11 -12.20
N PRO A 87 2.53 -18.72 -13.13
CA PRO A 87 2.29 -18.89 -14.57
C PRO A 87 2.21 -20.37 -15.00
N ASP A 88 2.93 -21.25 -14.32
CA ASP A 88 2.98 -22.68 -14.57
C ASP A 88 2.23 -23.47 -13.49
N TYR A 89 1.99 -24.77 -13.77
CA TYR A 89 1.43 -25.67 -12.77
C TYR A 89 2.54 -26.13 -11.82
N ALA A 90 3.01 -25.22 -10.97
CA ALA A 90 4.07 -25.48 -9.99
C ALA A 90 3.65 -26.52 -8.93
N ASP A 91 4.62 -27.11 -8.22
CA ASP A 91 4.35 -28.12 -7.18
C ASP A 91 3.42 -27.61 -6.06
N ALA A 92 3.52 -26.32 -5.72
CA ALA A 92 2.59 -25.66 -4.80
C ALA A 92 1.13 -25.71 -5.30
N THR A 93 0.90 -25.63 -6.61
CA THR A 93 -0.44 -25.61 -7.23
C THR A 93 -1.24 -26.87 -6.93
N LYS A 94 -0.57 -28.01 -6.71
CA LYS A 94 -1.22 -29.27 -6.28
C LYS A 94 -1.96 -29.13 -4.93
N PHE A 95 -1.57 -28.18 -4.09
CA PHE A 95 -2.17 -27.91 -2.79
C PHE A 95 -3.22 -26.79 -2.84
N ALA A 96 -3.40 -26.14 -3.98
CA ALA A 96 -4.28 -24.99 -4.12
C ALA A 96 -5.76 -25.41 -4.22
N ASP A 97 -6.62 -24.58 -3.65
CA ASP A 97 -8.06 -24.64 -3.89
C ASP A 97 -8.44 -23.80 -5.14
N GLU A 98 -7.61 -22.83 -5.51
CA GLU A 98 -7.73 -22.05 -6.76
C GLU A 98 -6.33 -21.71 -7.30
N TRP A 99 -6.17 -21.80 -8.62
CA TRP A 99 -4.94 -21.46 -9.33
C TRP A 99 -5.18 -20.27 -10.26
N LEU A 100 -4.46 -19.18 -10.05
CA LEU A 100 -4.42 -18.02 -10.93
C LEU A 100 -3.12 -18.06 -11.73
N HIS A 101 -3.21 -18.07 -13.06
CA HIS A 101 -2.07 -18.28 -13.96
C HIS A 101 -1.75 -17.06 -14.84
N PRO A 102 -1.29 -15.94 -14.26
CA PRO A 102 -0.96 -14.77 -15.05
C PRO A 102 0.19 -15.06 -16.02
N HIS A 103 0.27 -14.32 -17.14
CA HIS A 103 1.47 -14.29 -17.95
C HIS A 103 2.69 -13.86 -17.10
N PRO A 104 3.87 -14.48 -17.25
CA PRO A 104 5.04 -14.16 -16.42
C PRO A 104 5.36 -12.66 -16.40
N GLY A 105 5.53 -12.09 -15.20
CA GLY A 105 5.87 -10.68 -15.03
C GLY A 105 4.69 -9.70 -15.09
N THR A 106 3.46 -10.21 -15.28
CA THR A 106 2.24 -9.37 -15.33
C THR A 106 1.48 -9.33 -14.00
N ASP A 107 2.03 -9.94 -12.95
CA ASP A 107 1.46 -10.03 -11.60
C ASP A 107 1.08 -8.66 -11.01
N GLY A 108 1.81 -7.60 -11.37
CA GLY A 108 1.47 -6.23 -10.98
C GLY A 108 0.08 -5.81 -11.47
N ALA A 109 -0.32 -6.17 -12.69
CA ALA A 109 -1.65 -5.86 -13.22
C ALA A 109 -2.75 -6.61 -12.46
N LEU A 110 -2.50 -7.88 -12.12
CA LEU A 110 -3.40 -8.70 -11.30
C LEU A 110 -3.57 -8.08 -9.90
N ALA A 111 -2.48 -7.69 -9.24
CA ALA A 111 -2.51 -7.05 -7.93
C ALA A 111 -3.24 -5.70 -7.95
N MET A 112 -3.00 -4.87 -8.97
CA MET A 112 -3.68 -3.58 -9.12
C MET A 112 -5.21 -3.76 -9.29
N ALA A 113 -5.64 -4.79 -10.02
CA ALA A 113 -7.07 -5.07 -10.17
C ALA A 113 -7.72 -5.66 -8.91
N MET A 114 -7.02 -6.50 -8.17
CA MET A 114 -7.47 -6.91 -6.84
C MET A 114 -7.62 -5.68 -5.93
N GLY A 115 -6.62 -4.79 -5.92
CA GLY A 115 -6.66 -3.54 -5.17
C GLY A 115 -7.82 -2.63 -5.56
N HIS A 116 -8.14 -2.51 -6.86
CA HIS A 116 -9.31 -1.75 -7.33
C HIS A 116 -10.61 -2.26 -6.72
N VAL A 117 -10.82 -3.59 -6.74
CA VAL A 117 -12.01 -4.22 -6.16
C VAL A 117 -12.08 -3.96 -4.65
N ILE A 118 -10.97 -4.15 -3.93
CA ILE A 118 -10.90 -3.97 -2.48
C ILE A 118 -11.16 -2.49 -2.10
N LEU A 119 -10.49 -1.56 -2.78
CA LEU A 119 -10.64 -0.13 -2.53
C LEU A 119 -12.07 0.35 -2.80
N ARG A 120 -12.66 -0.06 -3.93
CA ARG A 120 -14.05 0.27 -4.25
C ARG A 120 -15.01 -0.31 -3.20
N GLU A 121 -15.01 -1.62 -3.00
CA GLU A 121 -16.04 -2.27 -2.19
C GLU A 121 -15.85 -2.06 -0.68
N CYS A 122 -14.61 -1.91 -0.20
CA CYS A 122 -14.32 -1.87 1.22
C CYS A 122 -14.00 -0.48 1.75
N PHE A 123 -13.56 0.46 0.91
CA PHE A 123 -13.22 1.82 1.34
C PHE A 123 -14.12 2.92 0.77
N VAL A 124 -14.87 2.64 -0.31
CA VAL A 124 -15.83 3.60 -0.88
C VAL A 124 -17.26 3.15 -0.61
N ASP A 125 -17.65 1.96 -1.08
CA ASP A 125 -19.05 1.52 -1.04
C ASP A 125 -19.51 1.15 0.38
N ARG A 126 -18.71 0.35 1.11
CA ARG A 126 -19.08 -0.13 2.46
C ARG A 126 -18.36 0.55 3.62
N GLN A 127 -17.13 1.03 3.40
CA GLN A 127 -16.26 1.60 4.44
C GLN A 127 -16.11 0.68 5.67
N VAL A 128 -15.44 -0.47 5.46
CA VAL A 128 -15.25 -1.50 6.49
C VAL A 128 -14.47 -0.91 7.68
N PRO A 129 -15.06 -0.84 8.90
CA PRO A 129 -14.46 -0.10 10.02
C PRO A 129 -13.04 -0.54 10.38
N TYR A 130 -12.79 -1.86 10.46
CA TYR A 130 -11.45 -2.37 10.76
C TYR A 130 -10.40 -1.89 9.74
N PHE A 131 -10.73 -1.86 8.45
CA PHE A 131 -9.80 -1.41 7.42
C PHE A 131 -9.58 0.10 7.48
N THR A 132 -10.65 0.87 7.61
CA THR A 132 -10.59 2.33 7.74
C THR A 132 -9.77 2.74 8.96
N ASP A 133 -10.00 2.12 10.11
CA ASP A 133 -9.28 2.43 11.35
C ASP A 133 -7.81 1.99 11.28
N TYR A 134 -7.52 0.88 10.60
CA TYR A 134 -6.13 0.43 10.39
C TYR A 134 -5.35 1.45 9.57
N VAL A 135 -5.86 1.82 8.38
CA VAL A 135 -5.11 2.70 7.49
C VAL A 135 -4.96 4.11 8.04
N LYS A 136 -5.91 4.60 8.84
CA LYS A 136 -5.78 5.89 9.52
C LYS A 136 -4.61 5.97 10.49
N ARG A 137 -4.25 4.85 11.11
CA ARG A 137 -3.24 4.78 12.19
C ARG A 137 -1.88 4.31 11.71
N PHE A 138 -1.85 3.39 10.75
CA PHE A 138 -0.66 2.62 10.41
C PHE A 138 -0.16 2.86 8.99
N THR A 139 -0.70 3.85 8.29
CA THR A 139 -0.27 4.20 6.93
C THR A 139 -0.16 5.71 6.75
N ASP A 140 0.48 6.11 5.66
CA ASP A 140 0.59 7.49 5.24
C ASP A 140 -0.65 7.99 4.45
N LEU A 141 -1.67 7.15 4.27
CA LEU A 141 -2.89 7.49 3.52
C LEU A 141 -3.57 8.81 3.94
N PRO A 142 -3.63 9.20 5.23
CA PRO A 142 -4.23 10.47 5.64
C PRO A 142 -3.37 11.72 5.41
N PHE A 143 -2.09 11.57 5.07
CA PHE A 143 -1.18 12.70 4.98
C PHE A 143 -1.39 13.53 3.72
N LEU A 144 -1.08 14.82 3.82
CA LEU A 144 -1.28 15.79 2.77
C LEU A 144 -0.11 15.81 1.79
N VAL A 145 -0.44 15.79 0.51
CA VAL A 145 0.50 15.92 -0.62
C VAL A 145 0.16 17.21 -1.38
N SER A 146 1.16 17.99 -1.75
CA SER A 146 0.97 19.18 -2.59
C SER A 146 0.57 18.78 -4.00
N LEU A 147 -0.23 19.61 -4.66
CA LEU A 147 -0.54 19.49 -6.07
C LEU A 147 0.23 20.58 -6.82
N ASP A 148 1.22 20.17 -7.60
CA ASP A 148 2.06 21.08 -8.37
C ASP A 148 1.39 21.42 -9.70
N GLU A 149 1.22 22.70 -9.97
CA GLU A 149 0.56 23.20 -11.18
C GLU A 149 1.36 22.87 -12.44
N ARG A 150 0.63 22.42 -13.47
CA ARG A 150 1.12 22.15 -14.83
C ARG A 150 0.29 22.97 -15.82
N THR A 151 0.56 22.80 -17.11
CA THR A 151 -0.18 23.53 -18.16
C THR A 151 -1.66 23.15 -18.19
N GLY A 152 -2.52 24.15 -18.43
CA GLY A 152 -3.96 23.94 -18.68
C GLY A 152 -4.77 23.43 -17.48
N ASP A 153 -4.58 24.03 -16.30
CA ASP A 153 -5.29 23.70 -15.05
C ASP A 153 -5.16 22.22 -14.60
N THR A 154 -4.06 21.58 -14.99
CA THR A 154 -3.70 20.23 -14.55
C THR A 154 -2.62 20.26 -13.49
N HIS A 155 -2.56 19.22 -12.68
CA HIS A 155 -1.60 19.12 -11.59
C HIS A 155 -0.86 17.78 -11.63
N THR A 156 0.30 17.71 -11.01
CA THR A 156 0.96 16.44 -10.64
C THR A 156 1.11 16.36 -9.13
N PRO A 157 1.09 15.15 -8.53
CA PRO A 157 1.44 15.01 -7.11
C PRO A 157 2.86 15.54 -6.87
N GLY A 158 3.00 16.41 -5.88
CA GLY A 158 4.27 16.97 -5.41
C GLY A 158 4.77 16.27 -4.15
N ALA A 159 5.47 17.01 -3.30
CA ALA A 159 5.98 16.50 -2.03
C ALA A 159 4.89 16.46 -0.95
N PHE A 160 5.15 15.72 0.13
CA PHE A 160 4.38 15.85 1.37
C PHE A 160 4.42 17.30 1.89
N VAL A 161 3.29 17.76 2.40
CA VAL A 161 3.20 19.04 3.11
C VAL A 161 3.71 18.81 4.53
N THR A 162 4.66 19.63 4.96
CA THR A 162 5.37 19.44 6.23
C THR A 162 5.02 20.52 7.26
N ALA A 163 5.36 20.28 8.53
CA ALA A 163 5.20 21.25 9.60
C ALA A 163 5.91 22.57 9.29
N LYS A 164 7.05 22.51 8.60
CA LYS A 164 7.79 23.70 8.12
C LYS A 164 6.98 24.52 7.11
N ASP A 165 6.23 23.89 6.21
CA ASP A 165 5.45 24.59 5.18
C ASP A 165 4.28 25.40 5.75
N LEU A 166 3.75 24.96 6.89
CA LEU A 166 2.54 25.54 7.51
C LEU A 166 2.84 26.26 8.83
N ASP A 167 4.12 26.42 9.17
CA ASP A 167 4.58 26.95 10.46
C ASP A 167 3.91 26.28 11.68
N LEU A 168 3.83 24.93 11.67
CA LEU A 168 3.30 24.10 12.77
C LEU A 168 4.42 23.46 13.60
N ALA A 169 4.10 22.94 14.80
CA ALA A 169 5.08 22.32 15.71
C ALA A 169 6.23 23.29 16.09
N GLY A 170 5.88 24.48 16.59
CA GLY A 170 6.86 25.50 17.00
C GLY A 170 7.71 25.13 18.21
N ASP A 171 7.35 24.07 18.92
CA ASP A 171 8.10 23.42 19.99
C ASP A 171 9.18 22.47 19.46
N ALA A 172 9.11 22.05 18.19
CA ALA A 172 10.14 21.22 17.55
C ALA A 172 11.30 22.07 17.00
N GLU A 173 12.49 21.47 16.90
CA GLU A 173 13.64 22.10 16.25
C GLU A 173 13.37 22.46 14.79
N ALA A 174 13.83 23.63 14.33
CA ALA A 174 13.53 24.15 13.00
C ALA A 174 13.87 23.17 11.85
N GLU A 175 14.98 22.43 11.97
CA GLU A 175 15.39 21.45 10.96
C GLU A 175 14.60 20.13 11.03
N ALA A 176 14.02 19.79 12.19
CA ALA A 176 13.17 18.61 12.32
C ALA A 176 11.82 18.82 11.60
N ARG A 177 11.28 20.05 11.63
CA ARG A 177 9.96 20.40 11.07
C ARG A 177 9.81 20.08 9.57
N ARG A 178 10.91 19.96 8.81
CA ARG A 178 10.90 19.54 7.38
C ARG A 178 10.68 18.04 7.17
N TRP A 179 10.79 17.24 8.23
CA TRP A 179 10.62 15.78 8.26
C TRP A 179 9.34 15.35 8.98
N MET A 180 8.44 16.29 9.23
CA MET A 180 7.18 16.09 9.96
C MET A 180 6.02 16.34 9.01
N PRO A 181 5.58 15.33 8.23
CA PRO A 181 4.44 15.48 7.33
C PRO A 181 3.16 15.77 8.11
N VAL A 182 2.20 16.44 7.46
CA VAL A 182 0.98 16.96 8.07
C VAL A 182 -0.24 16.19 7.56
N LEU A 183 -1.20 15.95 8.43
CA LEU A 183 -2.53 15.45 8.11
C LEU A 183 -3.61 16.44 8.55
N LEU A 184 -4.88 16.19 8.20
CA LEU A 184 -6.00 16.94 8.75
C LEU A 184 -6.70 16.11 9.83
N ASP A 185 -6.97 16.73 10.98
CA ASP A 185 -7.90 16.16 11.94
C ASP A 185 -9.33 16.22 11.38
N LYS A 186 -10.06 15.12 11.45
CA LYS A 186 -11.47 15.03 11.05
C LYS A 186 -12.31 15.99 11.88
N ALA A 187 -11.99 16.14 13.17
CA ALA A 187 -12.64 17.10 14.05
C ALA A 187 -12.17 18.52 13.74
N GLY A 188 -13.05 19.34 13.14
CA GLY A 188 -12.76 20.76 12.87
C GLY A 188 -11.78 21.01 11.72
N GLY A 189 -11.17 19.97 11.15
CA GLY A 189 -10.46 20.09 9.89
C GLY A 189 -9.10 20.78 9.97
N ARG A 190 -8.48 20.84 11.16
CA ARG A 190 -7.24 21.56 11.37
C ARG A 190 -6.04 20.75 10.85
N PRO A 191 -5.06 21.40 10.18
CA PRO A 191 -3.77 20.78 9.91
C PRO A 191 -3.04 20.46 11.21
N THR A 192 -2.61 19.20 11.35
CA THR A 192 -1.97 18.67 12.56
C THR A 192 -0.78 17.81 12.19
N VAL A 193 0.27 17.89 13.00
CA VAL A 193 1.45 17.04 12.93
C VAL A 193 1.24 15.89 13.94
N PRO A 194 1.10 14.64 13.50
CA PRO A 194 0.98 13.51 14.41
C PRO A 194 2.34 13.16 15.03
N ASN A 195 2.33 12.37 16.09
CA ASN A 195 3.53 11.71 16.60
C ASN A 195 4.11 10.73 15.56
N GLY A 196 5.35 10.27 15.80
CA GLY A 196 5.95 9.17 15.03
C GLY A 196 6.64 9.57 13.73
N THR A 197 6.65 10.86 13.40
CA THR A 197 7.32 11.33 12.19
C THR A 197 8.84 11.17 12.29
N LEU A 198 9.54 11.22 11.16
CA LEU A 198 11.00 11.11 11.16
C LEU A 198 11.67 12.28 11.91
N GLY A 199 11.00 13.45 11.98
CA GLY A 199 11.44 14.58 12.79
C GLY A 199 11.48 14.27 14.30
N ASP A 200 10.59 13.41 14.80
CA ASP A 200 10.54 13.02 16.21
C ASP A 200 11.63 12.02 16.60
N ARG A 201 12.20 11.29 15.62
CA ARG A 201 13.14 10.18 15.90
C ARG A 201 14.47 10.64 16.50
N TRP A 202 14.98 11.80 16.09
CA TRP A 202 16.35 12.23 16.40
C TRP A 202 16.43 13.50 17.23
N SER A 203 15.36 14.28 17.32
CA SER A 203 15.34 15.53 18.07
C SER A 203 15.18 15.26 19.56
N LYS A 204 16.09 15.82 20.38
CA LYS A 204 15.98 15.76 21.84
C LYS A 204 14.75 16.49 22.36
N ALA A 205 14.32 17.56 21.68
CA ALA A 205 13.10 18.29 22.04
C ALA A 205 11.82 17.45 21.85
N SER A 206 11.90 16.34 21.11
CA SER A 206 10.78 15.46 20.76
C SER A 206 10.89 14.08 21.42
N GLU A 207 11.73 13.94 22.44
CA GLU A 207 11.94 12.66 23.14
C GLU A 207 10.61 12.09 23.66
N GLY A 208 10.36 10.82 23.38
CA GLY A 208 9.11 10.13 23.72
C GLY A 208 7.98 10.27 22.69
N ARG A 209 8.12 11.12 21.65
CA ARG A 209 7.09 11.29 20.60
C ARG A 209 7.26 10.40 19.36
N TRP A 210 8.36 9.67 19.25
CA TRP A 210 8.55 8.73 18.14
C TRP A 210 7.78 7.43 18.37
N ASN A 211 6.47 7.50 18.22
CA ASN A 211 5.52 6.39 18.38
C ASN A 211 4.27 6.65 17.51
N LEU A 212 3.40 5.65 17.35
CA LEU A 212 2.18 5.73 16.54
C LEU A 212 0.92 6.11 17.34
N ASP A 213 1.09 6.68 18.55
CA ASP A 213 -0.03 7.16 19.36
C ASP A 213 -0.53 8.51 18.83
N LEU A 214 -1.77 8.51 18.37
CA LEU A 214 -2.44 9.70 17.83
C LEU A 214 -3.11 10.56 18.91
N GLY A 215 -3.20 10.07 20.15
CA GLY A 215 -4.00 10.72 21.19
C GLY A 215 -5.44 10.96 20.74
N GLU A 216 -5.90 12.21 20.79
CA GLU A 216 -7.25 12.62 20.40
C GLU A 216 -7.40 12.93 18.90
N VAL A 217 -6.32 12.85 18.12
CA VAL A 217 -6.35 13.17 16.69
C VAL A 217 -7.07 12.04 15.94
N ASP A 218 -8.09 12.40 15.16
CA ASP A 218 -8.79 11.47 14.27
C ASP A 218 -8.46 11.78 12.80
N PRO A 219 -7.49 11.10 12.15
CA PRO A 219 -7.07 11.49 10.80
C PRO A 219 -8.18 11.45 9.76
N LEU A 220 -8.30 12.50 8.96
CA LEU A 220 -9.19 12.53 7.82
C LEU A 220 -8.54 11.83 6.61
N LEU A 221 -9.14 10.73 6.14
CA LEU A 221 -8.63 10.01 4.96
C LEU A 221 -8.90 10.73 3.64
N SER A 222 -10.07 11.33 3.46
CA SER A 222 -10.47 11.88 2.16
C SER A 222 -10.99 13.30 2.31
N LEU A 223 -10.64 14.17 1.35
CA LEU A 223 -11.23 15.50 1.23
C LEU A 223 -12.58 15.50 0.51
N CYS A 224 -13.05 14.34 0.01
CA CYS A 224 -14.30 14.23 -0.71
C CYS A 224 -15.49 14.64 0.18
N GLY A 225 -16.39 15.49 -0.32
CA GLY A 225 -17.56 15.98 0.43
C GLY A 225 -17.24 16.99 1.54
N ARG A 226 -15.97 17.34 1.75
CA ARG A 226 -15.58 18.31 2.77
C ARG A 226 -15.93 19.75 2.36
N PRO A 227 -16.50 20.58 3.25
CA PRO A 227 -16.72 22.00 2.96
C PRO A 227 -15.41 22.71 2.57
N GLY A 228 -15.46 23.47 1.48
CA GLY A 228 -14.31 24.20 0.93
C GLY A 228 -13.34 23.36 0.09
N ALA A 229 -13.52 22.03 0.03
CA ALA A 229 -12.79 21.22 -0.93
C ALA A 229 -13.36 21.43 -2.35
N THR A 230 -12.47 21.56 -3.31
CA THR A 230 -12.77 21.71 -4.73
C THR A 230 -12.21 20.54 -5.52
N ARG A 231 -12.66 20.35 -6.76
CA ARG A 231 -12.08 19.34 -7.65
C ARG A 231 -10.78 19.85 -8.28
N ALA A 232 -9.74 19.02 -8.27
CA ALA A 232 -8.52 19.24 -9.06
C ALA A 232 -8.33 18.09 -10.07
N THR A 233 -7.84 18.42 -11.26
CA THR A 233 -7.43 17.40 -12.25
C THR A 233 -5.96 17.10 -12.05
N VAL A 234 -5.63 15.83 -11.82
CA VAL A 234 -4.27 15.32 -11.67
C VAL A 234 -3.92 14.45 -12.86
N THR A 235 -2.70 14.58 -13.36
CA THR A 235 -2.11 13.73 -14.39
C THR A 235 -1.14 12.76 -13.73
N LEU A 236 -1.36 11.47 -13.94
CA LEU A 236 -0.53 10.39 -13.41
C LEU A 236 0.09 9.59 -14.58
N PRO A 237 1.29 9.02 -14.39
CA PRO A 237 1.93 8.21 -15.42
C PRO A 237 1.15 6.91 -15.66
N ARG A 238 1.15 6.45 -16.91
CA ARG A 238 0.58 5.16 -17.36
C ARG A 238 1.68 4.42 -18.13
N PHE A 239 1.87 3.13 -17.86
CA PHE A 239 3.03 2.38 -18.34
C PHE A 239 2.68 1.14 -19.18
N ASP A 240 1.40 0.80 -19.32
CA ASP A 240 0.94 -0.22 -20.26
C ASP A 240 0.89 0.29 -21.72
N GLU A 241 1.13 1.59 -21.92
CA GLU A 241 1.29 2.24 -23.22
C GLU A 241 2.43 3.27 -23.15
N ASP A 242 3.31 3.30 -24.15
CA ASP A 242 4.49 4.19 -24.17
C ASP A 242 4.10 5.68 -24.14
N GLY A 243 4.63 6.40 -23.15
CA GLY A 243 4.40 7.84 -22.98
C GLY A 243 2.97 8.21 -22.57
N ALA A 244 2.14 7.23 -22.20
CA ALA A 244 0.77 7.48 -21.82
C ALA A 244 0.65 8.13 -20.42
N THR A 245 -0.46 8.83 -20.23
CA THR A 245 -0.84 9.38 -18.92
C THR A 245 -2.33 9.14 -18.69
N ILE A 246 -2.72 9.04 -17.41
CA ILE A 246 -4.13 9.11 -17.02
C ILE A 246 -4.41 10.47 -16.40
N ARG A 247 -5.57 11.03 -16.74
CA ARG A 247 -6.10 12.23 -16.07
C ARG A 247 -7.24 11.79 -15.16
N CYS A 248 -7.14 12.12 -13.89
CA CYS A 248 -8.11 11.74 -12.88
C CYS A 248 -8.48 12.94 -12.01
N ALA A 249 -9.71 12.94 -11.49
CA ALA A 249 -10.18 13.95 -10.56
C ALA A 249 -9.87 13.55 -9.12
N VAL A 250 -9.34 14.49 -8.33
CA VAL A 250 -9.17 14.34 -6.88
C VAL A 250 -9.85 15.50 -6.15
N PRO A 251 -10.35 15.29 -4.92
CA PRO A 251 -10.76 16.38 -4.07
C PRO A 251 -9.50 17.08 -3.53
N ALA A 252 -9.51 18.40 -3.54
CA ALA A 252 -8.37 19.22 -3.18
C ALA A 252 -8.80 20.40 -2.32
N LEU A 253 -7.94 20.85 -1.43
CA LEU A 253 -8.19 21.96 -0.51
C LEU A 253 -7.01 22.93 -0.55
N ARG A 254 -7.26 24.22 -0.35
CA ARG A 254 -6.16 25.18 -0.10
C ARG A 254 -5.80 25.21 1.38
N VAL A 255 -4.55 24.87 1.70
CA VAL A 255 -3.98 24.90 3.05
C VAL A 255 -2.65 25.64 3.01
N GLY A 256 -2.48 26.70 3.80
CA GLY A 256 -1.26 27.52 3.80
C GLY A 256 -0.90 28.09 2.42
N GLY A 257 -1.91 28.45 1.61
CA GLY A 257 -1.73 28.96 0.24
C GLY A 257 -1.47 27.88 -0.82
N ARG A 258 -1.21 26.63 -0.43
CA ARG A 258 -0.93 25.50 -1.33
C ARG A 258 -2.21 24.74 -1.67
N LEU A 259 -2.32 24.22 -2.89
CA LEU A 259 -3.35 23.24 -3.21
C LEU A 259 -2.85 21.86 -2.78
N VAL A 260 -3.65 21.13 -2.00
CA VAL A 260 -3.28 19.84 -1.42
C VAL A 260 -4.38 18.81 -1.60
N THR A 261 -4.01 17.53 -1.59
CA THR A 261 -4.92 16.39 -1.47
C THR A 261 -4.32 15.37 -0.48
N THR A 262 -5.01 14.27 -0.19
CA THR A 262 -4.46 13.19 0.63
C THR A 262 -3.80 12.11 -0.22
N VAL A 263 -2.88 11.34 0.36
CA VAL A 263 -2.33 10.13 -0.29
C VAL A 263 -3.46 9.14 -0.63
N PHE A 264 -4.44 8.98 0.25
CA PHE A 264 -5.62 8.14 0.01
C PHE A 264 -6.41 8.57 -1.23
N ASP A 265 -6.65 9.88 -1.38
CA ASP A 265 -7.38 10.44 -2.52
C ASP A 265 -6.63 10.22 -3.84
N LEU A 266 -5.29 10.32 -3.82
CA LEU A 266 -4.42 10.01 -4.95
C LEU A 266 -4.42 8.52 -5.27
N MET A 267 -4.35 7.67 -4.26
CA MET A 267 -4.37 6.21 -4.43
C MET A 267 -5.68 5.76 -5.07
N LEU A 268 -6.84 6.22 -4.57
CA LEU A 268 -8.13 5.91 -5.20
C LEU A 268 -8.19 6.37 -6.65
N ALA A 269 -7.63 7.53 -6.96
CA ALA A 269 -7.59 8.05 -8.32
C ALA A 269 -6.67 7.23 -9.24
N GLN A 270 -5.50 6.81 -8.77
CA GLN A 270 -4.58 5.93 -9.50
C GLN A 270 -5.20 4.56 -9.80
N TYR A 271 -5.94 4.00 -8.84
CA TYR A 271 -6.65 2.75 -9.02
C TYR A 271 -7.95 2.89 -9.83
N GLY A 272 -8.31 4.08 -10.30
CA GLY A 272 -9.53 4.31 -11.07
C GLY A 272 -10.82 4.13 -10.27
N VAL A 273 -10.78 4.27 -8.94
CA VAL A 273 -11.97 4.13 -8.09
C VAL A 273 -12.80 5.41 -8.13
N ARG A 274 -13.98 5.33 -8.76
CA ARG A 274 -14.93 6.44 -8.84
C ARG A 274 -15.57 6.73 -7.49
N ARG A 275 -15.85 8.01 -7.26
CA ARG A 275 -16.53 8.53 -6.07
C ARG A 275 -17.55 9.57 -6.47
N GLU A 276 -18.63 9.65 -5.72
CA GLU A 276 -19.68 10.63 -5.93
C GLU A 276 -19.15 12.06 -5.76
N GLY A 277 -19.57 12.99 -6.62
CA GLY A 277 -19.13 14.39 -6.61
C GLY A 277 -17.75 14.64 -7.24
N LEU A 278 -17.07 13.60 -7.72
CA LEU A 278 -15.82 13.69 -8.48
C LEU A 278 -16.03 13.23 -9.93
N ASP A 279 -16.90 13.94 -10.65
CA ASP A 279 -17.17 13.65 -12.06
C ASP A 279 -15.91 13.80 -12.92
N GLY A 280 -15.72 12.87 -13.84
CA GLY A 280 -14.57 12.83 -14.74
C GLY A 280 -14.37 11.48 -15.43
N PRO A 281 -13.31 11.38 -16.26
CA PRO A 281 -12.87 10.12 -16.85
C PRO A 281 -12.44 9.11 -15.77
N GLY A 282 -12.84 7.85 -15.94
CA GLY A 282 -12.57 6.75 -15.01
C GLY A 282 -13.60 5.63 -15.16
N PRO A 283 -13.25 4.38 -14.80
CA PRO A 283 -14.08 3.22 -15.08
C PRO A 283 -15.37 3.26 -14.26
N THR A 284 -16.50 3.02 -14.93
CA THR A 284 -17.81 2.96 -14.26
C THR A 284 -18.15 1.56 -13.74
N ALA A 285 -17.49 0.54 -14.27
CA ALA A 285 -17.72 -0.86 -13.95
C ALA A 285 -16.44 -1.68 -14.11
N TYR A 286 -16.46 -2.91 -13.57
CA TYR A 286 -15.32 -3.82 -13.62
C TYR A 286 -15.02 -4.38 -15.01
N ASP A 287 -16.00 -4.29 -15.92
CA ASP A 287 -15.93 -4.76 -17.31
C ASP A 287 -15.28 -3.74 -18.28
N ASP A 288 -14.89 -2.56 -17.80
CA ASP A 288 -14.21 -1.55 -18.61
C ASP A 288 -12.72 -1.91 -18.83
N ALA A 289 -12.44 -2.62 -19.92
CA ALA A 289 -11.08 -3.02 -20.29
C ALA A 289 -10.16 -1.86 -20.72
N SER A 290 -10.71 -0.67 -20.98
CA SER A 290 -9.92 0.49 -21.41
C SER A 290 -9.27 1.25 -20.25
N ALA A 291 -9.76 1.01 -19.04
CA ALA A 291 -9.31 1.69 -17.84
C ALA A 291 -8.31 0.84 -17.05
N PRO A 292 -7.10 1.36 -16.78
CA PRO A 292 -6.12 0.65 -15.95
C PRO A 292 -6.69 0.23 -14.59
N CYS A 293 -6.16 -0.88 -14.08
CA CYS A 293 -6.53 -1.47 -12.79
C CYS A 293 -7.96 -2.05 -12.73
N THR A 294 -8.77 -2.05 -13.78
CA THR A 294 -10.04 -2.79 -13.73
C THR A 294 -9.80 -4.31 -13.88
N PRO A 295 -10.72 -5.15 -13.37
CA PRO A 295 -10.68 -6.58 -13.64
C PRO A 295 -10.66 -6.96 -15.13
N ALA A 296 -11.40 -6.26 -15.99
CA ALA A 296 -11.37 -6.50 -17.44
C ALA A 296 -10.07 -6.03 -18.11
N TRP A 297 -9.49 -4.92 -17.66
CA TRP A 297 -8.19 -4.46 -18.16
C TRP A 297 -7.10 -5.47 -17.82
N GLN A 298 -7.06 -5.95 -16.56
CA GLN A 298 -6.03 -6.91 -16.19
C GLN A 298 -6.20 -8.23 -16.93
N GLU A 299 -7.42 -8.65 -17.28
CA GLU A 299 -7.64 -9.90 -18.02
C GLU A 299 -6.95 -9.86 -19.39
N ALA A 300 -7.01 -8.71 -20.07
CA ALA A 300 -6.30 -8.49 -21.34
C ALA A 300 -4.76 -8.51 -21.18
N VAL A 301 -4.24 -8.15 -20.00
CA VAL A 301 -2.80 -8.10 -19.70
C VAL A 301 -2.27 -9.44 -19.21
N THR A 302 -3.00 -10.12 -18.34
CA THR A 302 -2.52 -11.28 -17.57
C THR A 302 -3.05 -12.61 -18.08
N SER A 303 -4.15 -12.62 -18.84
CA SER A 303 -4.97 -13.80 -19.19
C SER A 303 -5.77 -14.44 -18.03
N VAL A 304 -5.66 -13.92 -16.80
CA VAL A 304 -6.48 -14.38 -15.66
C VAL A 304 -7.91 -13.85 -15.85
N PRO A 305 -8.97 -14.68 -15.79
CA PRO A 305 -10.33 -14.21 -15.95
C PRO A 305 -10.72 -13.14 -14.92
N ALA A 306 -11.32 -12.03 -15.36
CA ALA A 306 -11.74 -10.91 -14.51
C ALA A 306 -12.60 -11.38 -13.32
N GLY A 307 -13.51 -12.32 -13.57
CA GLY A 307 -14.35 -12.92 -12.53
C GLY A 307 -13.55 -13.65 -11.46
N ALA A 308 -12.41 -14.27 -11.81
CA ALA A 308 -11.54 -14.93 -10.83
C ALA A 308 -10.83 -13.92 -9.93
N VAL A 309 -10.34 -12.82 -10.51
CA VAL A 309 -9.72 -11.72 -9.77
C VAL A 309 -10.70 -11.08 -8.80
N VAL A 310 -11.93 -10.81 -9.24
CA VAL A 310 -12.99 -10.25 -8.39
C VAL A 310 -13.31 -11.19 -7.23
N ARG A 311 -13.43 -12.50 -7.47
CA ARG A 311 -13.65 -13.48 -6.39
C ARG A 311 -12.49 -13.52 -5.40
N ALA A 312 -11.26 -13.69 -5.89
CA ALA A 312 -10.06 -13.75 -5.06
C ALA A 312 -9.90 -12.48 -4.20
N ALA A 313 -10.12 -11.30 -4.78
CA ALA A 313 -10.08 -10.03 -4.06
C ALA A 313 -11.15 -9.94 -2.95
N ARG A 314 -12.39 -10.32 -3.26
CA ARG A 314 -13.51 -10.31 -2.29
C ARG A 314 -13.31 -11.29 -1.15
N GLU A 315 -12.82 -12.49 -1.45
CA GLU A 315 -12.54 -13.50 -0.44
C GLU A 315 -11.34 -13.12 0.43
N PHE A 316 -10.27 -12.61 -0.18
CA PHE A 316 -9.08 -12.12 0.53
C PHE A 316 -9.42 -10.96 1.48
N ALA A 317 -10.28 -10.02 1.04
CA ALA A 317 -10.70 -8.89 1.85
C ALA A 317 -11.90 -9.19 2.78
N ARG A 318 -12.35 -10.46 2.87
CA ARG A 318 -13.48 -10.80 3.73
C ARG A 318 -13.06 -10.73 5.20
N PRO A 319 -13.68 -9.88 6.04
CA PRO A 319 -13.40 -9.87 7.46
C PRO A 319 -13.77 -11.21 8.07
N ARG A 320 -12.90 -11.80 8.87
CA ARG A 320 -13.26 -12.96 9.67
C ARG A 320 -14.17 -12.49 10.82
N SER A 321 -15.40 -13.00 10.88
CA SER A 321 -16.14 -13.00 12.15
C SER A 321 -15.35 -13.87 13.12
N ARG A 322 -14.93 -13.31 14.25
CA ARG A 322 -14.25 -14.05 15.32
C ARG A 322 -15.02 -15.36 15.59
N PRO A 323 -14.36 -16.53 15.60
CA PRO A 323 -15.03 -17.74 16.06
C PRO A 323 -15.45 -17.51 17.53
N GLY A 324 -16.76 -17.41 17.78
CA GLY A 324 -17.33 -17.18 19.11
C GLY A 324 -18.29 -15.99 19.26
N ALA A 325 -18.45 -15.12 18.26
CA ALA A 325 -19.59 -14.19 18.23
C ALA A 325 -20.78 -14.91 17.60
N ALA A 326 -21.59 -15.57 18.43
CA ALA A 326 -22.90 -16.07 18.01
C ALA A 326 -23.75 -14.88 17.52
N ALA A 327 -24.49 -15.13 16.43
CA ALA A 327 -25.57 -14.27 15.97
C ALA A 327 -26.66 -14.10 17.04
#